data_AF-A0AAP3F6I1-F1
#
_entry.id   AF-A0AAP3F6I1-F1
#
_cell.length_a   1.000
_cell.length_b   1.000
_cell.length_c   1.000
_cell.angle_alpha   90.00
_cell.angle_beta   90.00
_cell.angle_gamma   90.00
#
_symmetry.space_group_name_H-M   'P 1'
#
loop_
_entity.id
_entity.type
_entity.pdbx_description
1 polymer ?
#
loop_
_entity_poly.entity_id
_entity_poly.type
_entity_poly.pdbx_seq_one_letter_code
_entity_poly.pdbx_strand_id
1 'polypeptide(L)'
;MTSSEFINKFKSKYLWGNLGTMFLVLVLLCVGVKFGIDIYTHHGEAIRVPDIRYKNINDATRILDDAGLEIVVSDTGYVRSLPADCILEQTPVFGEVVKSGHIIYVTINSNHSPRITIPDVIDNSSLREAMAKLTAMGFKLGSPEYIPGEEDWVYGILVKGRHVVAGDKVSIDDVLIIQVGNGQRDTTDSFDMVDPVYHENDDVMEGEGDGTESTEDNFEVVPGTESTETAPATHEHQQKEVVE
;
A
#
# COMPACT_ATOMS: atom_id res chain seq x y z
N MET A 1 -5.00 -86.74 18.90
CA MET A 1 -4.28 -86.52 17.63
C MET A 1 -2.80 -86.55 17.94
N THR A 2 -2.04 -87.46 17.35
CA THR A 2 -0.63 -87.69 17.66
C THR A 2 0.23 -86.60 17.03
N SER A 3 1.16 -86.04 17.81
CA SER A 3 2.05 -84.95 17.37
C SER A 3 2.89 -85.31 16.12
N SER A 4 3.06 -86.60 15.85
CA SER A 4 3.78 -87.13 14.68
C SER A 4 3.03 -86.98 13.36
N GLU A 5 1.70 -87.13 13.33
CA GLU A 5 0.89 -86.89 12.13
C GLU A 5 0.87 -85.40 11.75
N PHE A 6 0.91 -84.53 12.77
CA PHE A 6 1.01 -83.09 12.59
C PHE A 6 2.35 -82.68 11.97
N ILE A 7 3.47 -83.25 12.44
CA ILE A 7 4.81 -82.98 11.90
C ILE A 7 4.98 -83.56 10.48
N ASN A 8 4.37 -84.69 10.16
CA ASN A 8 4.46 -85.26 8.81
C ASN A 8 3.72 -84.40 7.76
N LYS A 9 2.68 -83.65 8.15
CA LYS A 9 2.04 -82.66 7.27
C LYS A 9 2.96 -81.48 6.92
N PHE A 10 3.89 -81.08 7.81
CA PHE A 10 4.92 -80.07 7.53
C PHE A 10 5.98 -80.55 6.51
N LYS A 11 6.08 -81.85 6.25
CA LYS A 11 6.94 -82.44 5.20
C LYS A 11 6.26 -82.58 3.83
N SER A 12 5.01 -82.14 3.70
CA SER A 12 4.29 -82.20 2.42
C SER A 12 4.86 -81.22 1.40
N LYS A 13 5.16 -81.71 0.19
CA LYS A 13 5.67 -80.90 -0.93
C LYS A 13 4.74 -79.74 -1.29
N TYR A 14 3.43 -79.89 -1.10
CA TYR A 14 2.44 -78.84 -1.37
C TYR A 14 2.51 -77.68 -0.37
N LEU A 15 2.77 -77.96 0.90
CA LEU A 15 2.89 -76.92 1.94
C LEU A 15 4.14 -76.06 1.71
N TRP A 16 5.28 -76.71 1.43
CA TRP A 16 6.52 -76.01 1.08
C TRP A 16 6.42 -75.24 -0.24
N GLY A 17 5.68 -75.76 -1.23
CA GLY A 17 5.39 -75.07 -2.48
C GLY A 17 4.62 -73.76 -2.25
N ASN A 18 3.48 -73.81 -1.56
CA ASN A 18 2.67 -72.63 -1.27
C ASN A 18 3.42 -71.61 -0.39
N LEU A 19 4.20 -72.07 0.59
CA LEU A 19 5.01 -71.21 1.45
C LEU A 19 6.13 -70.51 0.64
N GLY A 20 6.78 -71.23 -0.27
CA GLY A 20 7.75 -70.66 -1.21
C GLY A 20 7.11 -69.63 -2.15
N THR A 21 5.91 -69.90 -2.68
CA THR A 21 5.16 -68.94 -3.50
C THR A 21 4.79 -67.69 -2.70
N MET A 22 4.33 -67.84 -1.45
CA MET A 22 3.98 -66.70 -0.61
C MET A 22 5.22 -65.84 -0.30
N PHE A 23 6.35 -66.48 -0.03
CA PHE A 23 7.63 -65.78 0.13
C PHE A 23 8.07 -65.05 -1.14
N LEU A 24 7.93 -65.68 -2.30
CA LEU A 24 8.25 -65.06 -3.59
C LEU A 24 7.37 -63.84 -3.86
N VAL A 25 6.06 -63.93 -3.64
CA VAL A 25 5.13 -62.80 -3.78
C VAL A 25 5.50 -61.67 -2.82
N LEU A 26 5.85 -61.98 -1.58
CA LEU A 26 6.29 -60.98 -0.59
C LEU A 26 7.56 -60.27 -1.06
N VAL A 27 8.56 -61.01 -1.54
CA VAL A 27 9.81 -60.44 -2.07
C VAL A 27 9.52 -59.54 -3.28
N LEU A 28 8.67 -59.99 -4.21
CA LEU A 28 8.30 -59.23 -5.41
C LEU A 28 7.58 -57.93 -5.02
N LEU A 29 6.67 -57.98 -4.03
CA LEU A 29 5.99 -56.80 -3.49
C LEU A 29 6.98 -55.83 -2.83
N CYS A 30 7.91 -56.32 -2.00
CA CYS A 30 8.93 -55.47 -1.39
C CYS A 30 9.84 -54.79 -2.44
N VAL A 31 10.26 -55.51 -3.47
CA VAL A 31 11.05 -54.95 -4.58
C VAL A 31 10.24 -53.92 -5.37
N GLY A 32 8.97 -54.21 -5.66
CA GLY A 32 8.07 -53.30 -6.36
C GLY A 32 7.84 -51.99 -5.59
N VAL A 33 7.61 -52.08 -4.28
CA VAL A 33 7.48 -50.90 -3.40
C VAL A 33 8.78 -50.11 -3.35
N LYS A 34 9.93 -50.77 -3.19
CA LYS A 34 11.23 -50.11 -3.15
C LYS A 34 11.50 -49.34 -4.46
N PHE A 35 11.27 -49.96 -5.60
CA PHE A 35 11.46 -49.33 -6.91
C PHE A 35 10.44 -48.20 -7.16
N GLY A 36 9.19 -48.39 -6.75
CA GLY A 36 8.15 -47.36 -6.85
C GLY A 36 8.46 -46.12 -6.01
N ILE A 37 8.97 -46.31 -4.79
CA ILE A 37 9.39 -45.20 -3.93
C ILE A 37 10.64 -44.50 -4.49
N ASP A 38 11.61 -45.23 -5.02
CA ASP A 38 12.80 -44.62 -5.64
C ASP A 38 12.43 -43.71 -6.81
N ILE A 39 11.55 -44.17 -7.71
CA ILE A 39 11.04 -43.38 -8.83
C ILE A 39 10.24 -42.17 -8.35
N TYR A 40 9.39 -42.34 -7.35
CA TYR A 40 8.52 -41.26 -6.89
C TYR A 40 9.30 -40.17 -6.11
N THR A 41 10.28 -40.56 -5.31
CA THR A 41 10.94 -39.63 -4.37
C THR A 41 12.19 -38.96 -4.92
N HIS A 42 12.61 -39.29 -6.15
CA HIS A 42 13.89 -38.88 -6.74
C HIS A 42 15.04 -39.06 -5.74
N HIS A 43 15.10 -40.25 -5.14
CA HIS A 43 16.01 -40.53 -4.04
C HIS A 43 17.47 -40.49 -4.55
N GLY A 44 18.25 -39.51 -4.06
CA GLY A 44 19.67 -39.36 -4.40
C GLY A 44 20.02 -38.20 -5.34
N GLU A 45 19.02 -37.47 -5.86
CA GLU A 45 19.28 -36.26 -6.65
C GLU A 45 19.40 -35.04 -5.74
N ALA A 46 20.56 -34.40 -5.81
CA ALA A 46 20.97 -33.29 -4.96
C ALA A 46 21.66 -32.25 -5.85
N ILE A 47 20.94 -31.20 -6.19
CA ILE A 47 21.41 -30.10 -7.04
C ILE A 47 21.86 -28.97 -6.13
N ARG A 48 23.08 -28.48 -6.34
CA ARG A 48 23.55 -27.30 -5.63
C ARG A 48 22.99 -26.05 -6.28
N VAL A 49 22.39 -25.19 -5.46
CA VAL A 49 21.82 -23.93 -5.94
C VAL A 49 22.95 -23.01 -6.44
N PRO A 50 22.93 -22.59 -7.71
CA PRO A 50 23.91 -21.65 -8.25
C PRO A 50 23.73 -20.24 -7.67
N ASP A 51 24.79 -19.43 -7.70
CA ASP A 51 24.69 -18.01 -7.33
C ASP A 51 24.17 -17.19 -8.52
N ILE A 52 22.93 -16.72 -8.39
CA ILE A 52 22.24 -15.92 -9.41
C ILE A 52 22.08 -14.45 -8.99
N ARG A 53 22.61 -14.07 -7.81
CA ARG A 53 22.54 -12.68 -7.34
C ARG A 53 23.30 -11.76 -8.30
N TYR A 54 22.79 -10.53 -8.43
CA TYR A 54 23.30 -9.49 -9.32
C TYR A 54 23.26 -9.81 -10.81
N LYS A 55 22.71 -10.97 -11.20
CA LYS A 55 22.45 -11.29 -12.61
C LYS A 55 21.09 -10.73 -13.01
N ASN A 56 20.94 -10.47 -14.31
CA ASN A 56 19.65 -10.15 -14.87
C ASN A 56 18.73 -11.39 -14.77
N ILE A 57 17.43 -11.17 -14.57
CA ILE A 57 16.44 -12.24 -14.45
C ILE A 57 16.52 -13.23 -15.61
N ASN A 58 16.75 -12.77 -16.85
CA ASN A 58 16.82 -13.65 -18.02
C ASN A 58 18.04 -14.59 -17.97
N ASP A 59 19.18 -14.09 -17.54
CA ASP A 59 20.40 -14.90 -17.39
C ASP A 59 20.24 -15.89 -16.23
N ALA A 60 19.63 -15.44 -15.14
CA ALA A 60 19.35 -16.28 -13.98
C ALA A 60 18.37 -17.41 -14.30
N THR A 61 17.31 -17.12 -15.06
CA THR A 61 16.37 -18.13 -15.55
C THR A 61 17.10 -19.22 -16.33
N ARG A 62 17.97 -18.83 -17.27
CA ARG A 62 18.76 -19.81 -18.05
C ARG A 62 19.67 -20.66 -17.17
N ILE A 63 20.37 -20.04 -16.21
CA ILE A 63 21.27 -20.76 -15.29
C ILE A 63 20.50 -21.76 -14.42
N LEU A 64 19.30 -21.40 -13.96
CA LEU A 64 18.46 -22.28 -13.16
C LEU A 64 17.83 -23.38 -14.01
N ASP A 65 17.32 -23.07 -15.20
CA ASP A 65 16.77 -24.04 -16.13
C ASP A 65 17.82 -25.09 -16.52
N ASP A 66 19.06 -24.67 -16.81
CA ASP A 66 20.20 -25.55 -17.11
C ASP A 66 20.55 -26.45 -15.90
N ALA A 67 20.26 -26.00 -14.68
CA ALA A 67 20.42 -26.76 -13.45
C ALA A 67 19.18 -27.58 -13.07
N GLY A 68 18.10 -27.54 -13.87
CA GLY A 68 16.83 -28.22 -13.56
C GLY A 68 16.07 -27.62 -12.38
N LEU A 69 16.23 -26.32 -12.13
CA LEU A 69 15.57 -25.55 -11.08
C LEU A 69 14.61 -24.53 -11.70
N GLU A 70 13.51 -24.24 -11.01
CA GLU A 70 12.52 -23.25 -11.47
C GLU A 70 12.76 -21.91 -10.77
N ILE A 71 12.46 -20.79 -11.44
CA ILE A 71 12.59 -19.44 -10.87
C ILE A 71 11.22 -18.79 -10.72
N VAL A 72 10.95 -18.19 -9.56
CA VAL A 72 9.73 -17.40 -9.31
C VAL A 72 10.10 -16.10 -8.60
N VAL A 73 9.60 -14.98 -9.13
CA VAL A 73 9.75 -13.68 -8.47
C VAL A 73 8.78 -13.60 -7.31
N SER A 74 9.30 -13.54 -6.08
CA SER A 74 8.50 -13.45 -4.86
C SER A 74 8.22 -12.00 -4.45
N ASP A 75 9.20 -11.12 -4.66
CA ASP A 75 9.12 -9.72 -4.22
C ASP A 75 9.96 -8.79 -5.11
N THR A 76 9.76 -7.49 -4.94
CA THR A 76 10.52 -6.45 -5.63
C THR A 76 11.12 -5.48 -4.62
N GLY A 77 12.45 -5.36 -4.63
CA GLY A 77 13.19 -4.33 -3.88
C GLY A 77 13.57 -3.16 -4.76
N TYR A 78 14.08 -2.07 -4.18
CA TYR A 78 14.66 -0.97 -4.93
C TYR A 78 16.03 -0.59 -4.39
N VAL A 79 17.05 -0.79 -5.23
CA VAL A 79 18.44 -0.41 -4.96
C VAL A 79 18.94 0.42 -6.14
N ARG A 80 19.15 1.73 -5.90
CA ARG A 80 19.57 2.69 -6.93
C ARG A 80 20.88 2.32 -7.64
N SER A 81 21.82 1.68 -6.95
CA SER A 81 23.13 1.33 -7.50
C SER A 81 23.09 0.15 -8.47
N LEU A 82 21.98 -0.59 -8.53
CA LEU A 82 21.84 -1.78 -9.34
C LEU A 82 20.89 -1.53 -10.52
N PRO A 83 21.08 -2.23 -11.66
CA PRO A 83 20.18 -2.12 -12.80
C PRO A 83 18.80 -2.70 -12.49
N ALA A 84 17.79 -2.34 -13.27
CA ALA A 84 16.47 -2.95 -13.21
C ALA A 84 16.53 -4.45 -13.54
N ASP A 85 15.60 -5.23 -12.99
CA ASP A 85 15.44 -6.67 -13.22
C ASP A 85 16.66 -7.52 -12.83
N CYS A 86 17.54 -6.95 -12.01
CA CYS A 86 18.64 -7.65 -11.36
C CYS A 86 18.12 -8.38 -10.13
N ILE A 87 18.61 -9.60 -9.90
CA ILE A 87 18.31 -10.34 -8.66
C ILE A 87 19.07 -9.71 -7.49
N LEU A 88 18.33 -9.26 -6.49
CA LEU A 88 18.87 -8.74 -5.24
C LEU A 88 19.15 -9.88 -4.26
N GLU A 89 18.16 -10.76 -4.09
CA GLU A 89 18.20 -11.85 -3.14
C GLU A 89 17.57 -13.11 -3.74
N GLN A 90 18.00 -14.26 -3.25
CA GLN A 90 17.47 -15.56 -3.62
C GLN A 90 17.24 -16.40 -2.37
N THR A 91 16.21 -17.23 -2.41
CA THR A 91 15.91 -18.25 -1.41
C THR A 91 15.49 -19.53 -2.13
N PRO A 92 16.14 -20.68 -1.89
CA PRO A 92 17.28 -20.91 -0.99
C PRO A 92 18.58 -20.19 -1.37
N VAL A 93 19.50 -20.05 -0.40
CA VAL A 93 20.78 -19.37 -0.64
C VAL A 93 21.73 -20.20 -1.50
N PHE A 94 22.67 -19.54 -2.15
CA PHE A 94 23.65 -20.20 -3.01
C PHE A 94 24.42 -21.29 -2.23
N GLY A 95 24.69 -22.41 -2.91
CA GLY A 95 25.40 -23.54 -2.33
C GLY A 95 24.56 -24.48 -1.46
N GLU A 96 23.30 -24.12 -1.15
CA GLU A 96 22.35 -25.08 -0.57
C GLU A 96 22.03 -26.20 -1.56
N VAL A 97 21.54 -27.32 -1.02
CA VAL A 97 21.25 -28.52 -1.78
C VAL A 97 19.75 -28.71 -1.84
N VAL A 98 19.22 -28.72 -3.06
CA VAL A 98 17.80 -28.89 -3.34
C VAL A 98 17.59 -30.06 -4.30
N LYS A 99 16.33 -30.49 -4.44
CA LYS A 99 15.95 -31.49 -5.44
C LYS A 99 15.70 -30.82 -6.80
N SER A 100 15.73 -31.62 -7.86
CA SER A 100 15.29 -31.20 -9.19
C SER A 100 13.84 -30.68 -9.16
N GLY A 101 13.55 -29.65 -9.94
CA GLY A 101 12.25 -28.98 -9.99
C GLY A 101 11.93 -28.14 -8.75
N HIS A 102 12.90 -27.86 -7.88
CA HIS A 102 12.69 -26.95 -6.76
C HIS A 102 12.59 -25.50 -7.26
N ILE A 103 11.65 -24.75 -6.68
CA ILE A 103 11.41 -23.34 -7.00
C ILE A 103 12.36 -22.48 -6.18
N ILE A 104 13.17 -21.69 -6.87
CA ILE A 104 13.99 -20.64 -6.30
C ILE A 104 13.21 -19.34 -6.32
N TYR A 105 12.89 -18.85 -5.13
CA TYR A 105 12.25 -17.55 -4.94
C TYR A 105 13.30 -16.45 -5.02
N VAL A 106 13.03 -15.43 -5.83
CA VAL A 106 13.94 -14.31 -6.02
C VAL A 106 13.27 -12.98 -5.76
N THR A 107 14.04 -12.06 -5.18
CA THR A 107 13.67 -10.65 -5.07
C THR A 107 14.38 -9.88 -6.16
N ILE A 108 13.65 -9.20 -7.01
CA ILE A 108 14.23 -8.44 -8.13
C ILE A 108 14.30 -6.95 -7.84
N ASN A 109 15.19 -6.26 -8.53
CA ASN A 109 15.29 -4.82 -8.46
C ASN A 109 14.23 -4.16 -9.36
N SER A 110 13.37 -3.35 -8.76
CA SER A 110 12.35 -2.57 -9.46
C SER A 110 13.00 -1.52 -10.36
N ASN A 111 12.40 -1.32 -11.54
CA ASN A 111 12.76 -0.24 -12.46
C ASN A 111 12.40 1.15 -11.90
N HIS A 112 11.35 1.22 -11.08
CA HIS A 112 10.87 2.48 -10.54
C HIS A 112 11.15 2.59 -9.05
N SER A 113 11.57 3.80 -8.65
CA SER A 113 11.78 4.11 -7.24
C SER A 113 10.44 4.08 -6.48
N PRO A 114 10.47 3.71 -5.19
CA PRO A 114 9.27 3.60 -4.37
C PRO A 114 8.46 4.90 -4.42
N ARG A 115 7.14 4.74 -4.55
CA ARG A 115 6.21 5.87 -4.47
C ARG A 115 5.54 5.86 -3.10
N ILE A 116 5.67 6.98 -2.40
CA ILE A 116 5.11 7.21 -1.07
C ILE A 116 3.97 8.22 -1.21
N THR A 117 2.94 8.04 -0.39
CA THR A 117 1.79 8.93 -0.36
C THR A 117 2.15 10.25 0.34
N ILE A 118 1.79 11.38 -0.27
CA ILE A 118 1.95 12.70 0.33
C ILE A 118 0.96 12.85 1.50
N PRO A 119 1.43 13.21 2.71
CA PRO A 119 0.57 13.42 3.87
C PRO A 119 -0.23 14.71 3.71
N ASP A 120 -1.23 14.86 4.57
CA ASP A 120 -1.97 16.11 4.69
C ASP A 120 -1.12 17.16 5.44
N VAL A 121 -0.44 18.01 4.68
CA VAL A 121 0.39 19.12 5.17
C VAL A 121 0.07 20.45 4.49
N ILE A 122 -0.74 20.43 3.44
CA ILE A 122 -1.19 21.63 2.73
C ILE A 122 -2.36 22.20 3.53
N ASP A 123 -2.31 23.48 3.85
CA ASP A 123 -3.30 24.18 4.68
C ASP A 123 -3.51 23.59 6.10
N ASN A 124 -2.56 22.79 6.59
CA ASN A 124 -2.68 22.13 7.88
C ASN A 124 -1.35 22.03 8.64
N SER A 125 -0.28 22.66 8.15
CA SER A 125 1.03 22.57 8.78
C SER A 125 1.86 23.82 8.51
N SER A 126 2.69 24.17 9.49
CA SER A 126 3.75 25.18 9.30
C SER A 126 4.88 24.62 8.44
N LEU A 127 5.69 25.50 7.83
CA LEU A 127 6.86 25.10 7.03
C LEU A 127 7.76 24.10 7.76
N ARG A 128 8.10 24.39 9.02
CA ARG A 128 8.96 23.53 9.84
C ARG A 128 8.36 22.15 10.07
N GLU A 129 7.05 22.09 10.30
CA GLU A 129 6.34 20.84 10.51
C GLU A 129 6.24 20.02 9.22
N ALA A 130 5.89 20.66 8.10
CA ALA A 130 5.84 20.02 6.80
C ALA A 130 7.22 19.49 6.39
N MET A 131 8.29 20.28 6.58
CA MET A 131 9.66 19.81 6.33
C MET A 131 10.01 18.58 7.17
N ALA A 132 9.69 18.61 8.47
CA ALA A 132 9.96 17.49 9.36
C ALA A 132 9.21 16.23 8.95
N LYS A 133 7.90 16.33 8.66
CA LYS A 133 7.05 15.21 8.20
C LYS A 133 7.56 14.64 6.87
N LEU A 134 7.81 15.49 5.87
CA LEU A 134 8.26 15.07 4.55
C LEU A 134 9.64 14.41 4.60
N THR A 135 10.58 14.99 5.35
CA THR A 135 11.92 14.41 5.54
C THR A 135 11.85 13.07 6.29
N ALA A 136 10.98 12.94 7.29
CA ALA A 136 10.83 11.71 8.06
C ALA A 136 10.31 10.53 7.21
N MET A 137 9.51 10.80 6.17
CA MET A 137 9.09 9.76 5.20
C MET A 137 10.15 9.52 4.11
N GLY A 138 11.27 10.22 4.13
CA GLY A 138 12.39 10.04 3.21
C GLY A 138 12.31 10.86 1.92
N PHE A 139 11.36 11.80 1.78
CA PHE A 139 11.33 12.70 0.63
C PHE A 139 12.51 13.67 0.62
N LYS A 140 12.98 14.03 -0.57
CA LYS A 140 14.00 15.06 -0.76
C LYS A 140 13.34 16.43 -0.87
N LEU A 141 13.77 17.36 -0.04
CA LEU A 141 13.25 18.73 -0.03
C LEU A 141 14.18 19.66 -0.80
N GLY A 142 13.60 20.51 -1.64
CA GLY A 142 14.27 21.62 -2.31
C GLY A 142 14.20 22.90 -1.48
N SER A 143 14.65 24.01 -2.07
CA SER A 143 14.44 25.34 -1.50
C SER A 143 12.94 25.69 -1.50
N PRO A 144 12.37 26.16 -0.38
CA PRO A 144 10.99 26.64 -0.33
C PRO A 144 10.77 27.82 -1.28
N GLU A 145 9.58 27.87 -1.86
CA GLU A 145 9.10 28.99 -2.66
C GLU A 145 8.16 29.84 -1.80
N TYR A 146 8.44 31.15 -1.73
CA TYR A 146 7.70 32.07 -0.89
C TYR A 146 6.67 32.85 -1.71
N ILE A 147 5.41 32.79 -1.30
CA ILE A 147 4.29 33.50 -1.95
C ILE A 147 3.66 34.50 -0.97
N PRO A 148 2.97 35.57 -1.45
CA PRO A 148 2.19 36.45 -0.59
C PRO A 148 1.15 35.65 0.20
N GLY A 149 1.16 35.77 1.52
CA GLY A 149 0.33 34.95 2.40
C GLY A 149 0.73 35.01 3.87
N GLU A 150 0.09 34.19 4.69
CA GLU A 150 0.39 34.04 6.12
C GLU A 150 1.79 33.46 6.33
N GLU A 151 2.57 34.08 7.22
CA GLU A 151 3.96 33.68 7.47
C GLU A 151 4.05 32.20 7.89
N ASP A 152 4.99 31.47 7.25
CA ASP A 152 5.24 30.05 7.50
C ASP A 152 4.06 29.09 7.22
N TRP A 153 2.97 29.57 6.62
CA TRP A 153 1.83 28.74 6.25
C TRP A 153 2.07 28.01 4.92
N VAL A 154 1.82 26.70 4.87
CA VAL A 154 2.03 25.88 3.67
C VAL A 154 0.79 25.90 2.78
N TYR A 155 0.91 26.55 1.63
CA TYR A 155 -0.16 26.65 0.62
C TYR A 155 -0.13 25.52 -0.41
N GLY A 156 1.01 24.83 -0.55
CA GLY A 156 1.12 23.77 -1.55
C GLY A 156 2.48 23.11 -1.60
N ILE A 157 2.52 22.01 -2.34
CA ILE A 157 3.77 21.31 -2.66
C ILE A 157 3.84 21.16 -4.18
N LEU A 158 5.01 21.47 -4.73
CA LEU A 158 5.34 21.31 -6.13
C LEU A 158 6.31 20.13 -6.32
N VAL A 159 6.00 19.27 -7.28
CA VAL A 159 6.87 18.19 -7.73
C VAL A 159 7.04 18.30 -9.24
N LYS A 160 8.28 18.49 -9.71
CA LYS A 160 8.58 18.71 -11.14
C LYS A 160 7.72 19.84 -11.77
N GLY A 161 7.46 20.90 -11.00
CA GLY A 161 6.65 22.05 -11.43
C GLY A 161 5.13 21.80 -11.46
N ARG A 162 4.64 20.68 -10.92
CA ARG A 162 3.20 20.40 -10.79
C ARG A 162 2.79 20.38 -9.32
N HIS A 163 1.65 20.98 -9.00
CA HIS A 163 1.07 20.89 -7.66
C HIS A 163 0.64 19.45 -7.39
N VAL A 164 0.95 18.98 -6.18
CA VAL A 164 0.48 17.70 -5.65
C VAL A 164 -0.42 17.95 -4.45
N VAL A 165 -1.36 17.05 -4.23
CA VAL A 165 -2.29 17.11 -3.10
C VAL A 165 -2.05 15.97 -2.12
N ALA A 166 -2.61 16.08 -0.92
CA ALA A 166 -2.61 15.00 0.04
C ALA A 166 -3.24 13.74 -0.58
N GLY A 167 -2.59 12.58 -0.38
CA GLY A 167 -3.01 11.32 -0.99
C GLY A 167 -2.32 10.97 -2.32
N ASP A 168 -1.66 11.95 -2.99
CA ASP A 168 -0.92 11.67 -4.21
C ASP A 168 0.32 10.81 -3.94
N LYS A 169 0.61 9.88 -4.87
CA LYS A 169 1.79 9.01 -4.78
C LYS A 169 2.97 9.61 -5.53
N VAL A 170 3.96 10.09 -4.79
CA VAL A 170 5.17 10.73 -5.32
C VAL A 170 6.38 9.83 -5.12
N SER A 171 7.29 9.83 -6.10
CA SER A 171 8.53 9.07 -5.99
C SER A 171 9.44 9.68 -4.93
N ILE A 172 10.06 8.85 -4.08
CA ILE A 172 11.03 9.29 -3.06
C ILE A 172 12.26 10.00 -3.66
N ASP A 173 12.51 9.78 -4.94
CA ASP A 173 13.63 10.36 -5.67
C ASP A 173 13.37 11.78 -6.15
N ASP A 174 12.11 12.18 -6.26
CA ASP A 174 11.72 13.49 -6.72
C ASP A 174 11.94 14.54 -5.61
N VAL A 175 12.34 15.73 -6.04
CA VAL A 175 12.53 16.88 -5.13
C VAL A 175 11.20 17.60 -4.97
N LEU A 176 10.77 17.76 -3.72
CA LEU A 176 9.56 18.49 -3.35
C LEU A 176 9.93 19.94 -3.02
N ILE A 177 9.25 20.88 -3.63
CA ILE A 177 9.34 22.32 -3.31
C ILE A 177 8.08 22.67 -2.54
N ILE A 178 8.25 23.22 -1.34
CA ILE A 178 7.13 23.64 -0.48
C ILE A 178 6.84 25.11 -0.78
N GLN A 179 5.59 25.43 -1.09
CA GLN A 179 5.12 26.80 -1.22
C GLN A 179 4.60 27.32 0.11
N VAL A 180 5.15 28.45 0.56
CA VAL A 180 4.96 28.97 1.91
C VAL A 180 4.64 30.46 1.86
N GLY A 181 3.78 30.94 2.74
CA GLY A 181 3.54 32.38 2.85
C GLY A 181 4.73 33.16 3.42
N ASN A 182 4.95 34.34 2.86
CA ASN A 182 6.06 35.24 3.20
C ASN A 182 5.69 36.31 4.24
N GLY A 183 4.49 36.24 4.84
CA GLY A 183 3.97 37.22 5.79
C GLY A 183 3.50 38.54 5.16
N GLN A 184 3.58 38.70 3.84
CA GLN A 184 3.10 39.88 3.13
C GLN A 184 1.67 39.65 2.67
N ARG A 185 0.77 40.56 3.08
CA ARG A 185 -0.60 40.60 2.56
C ARG A 185 -0.60 41.28 1.20
N ASP A 186 -1.38 40.74 0.27
CA ASP A 186 -1.56 41.37 -1.02
C ASP A 186 -2.15 42.78 -0.82
N THR A 187 -1.54 43.79 -1.45
CA THR A 187 -1.95 45.20 -1.31
C THR A 187 -3.33 45.48 -1.87
N THR A 188 -3.89 44.54 -2.63
CA THR A 188 -5.24 44.61 -3.20
C THR A 188 -6.36 44.33 -2.20
N ASP A 189 -6.03 43.76 -1.03
CA ASP A 189 -6.99 43.36 0.01
C ASP A 189 -7.05 44.35 1.18
N SER A 190 -6.45 45.54 1.02
CA SER A 190 -6.62 46.63 1.98
C SER A 190 -8.04 47.18 1.87
N PHE A 191 -8.87 46.88 2.87
CA PHE A 191 -10.18 47.50 3.02
C PHE A 191 -10.03 49.01 3.20
N ASP A 192 -10.68 49.81 2.35
CA ASP A 192 -10.77 51.25 2.53
C ASP A 192 -11.68 51.51 3.73
N MET A 193 -11.10 51.94 4.84
CA MET A 193 -11.84 52.26 6.05
C MET A 193 -12.55 53.60 5.81
N VAL A 194 -13.79 53.53 5.28
CA VAL A 194 -14.65 54.70 5.18
C VAL A 194 -15.05 55.08 6.60
N ASP A 195 -14.43 56.13 7.15
CA ASP A 195 -14.84 56.69 8.44
C ASP A 195 -16.32 57.10 8.36
N PRO A 196 -17.17 56.67 9.31
CA PRO A 196 -18.55 57.14 9.35
C PRO A 196 -18.54 58.65 9.62
N VAL A 197 -19.14 59.42 8.71
CA VAL A 197 -19.33 60.86 8.89
C VAL A 197 -20.33 61.06 10.03
N TYR A 198 -19.84 61.48 11.18
CA TYR A 198 -20.71 61.96 12.26
C TYR A 198 -21.25 63.33 11.83
N HIS A 199 -22.56 63.40 11.57
CA HIS A 199 -23.24 64.68 11.48
C HIS A 199 -23.40 65.23 12.91
N GLU A 200 -22.61 66.24 13.26
CA GLU A 200 -22.93 67.14 14.38
C GLU A 200 -24.26 67.81 14.06
N ASN A 201 -25.31 67.44 14.78
CA ASN A 201 -26.56 68.18 14.75
C ASN A 201 -26.34 69.45 15.55
N ASP A 202 -26.17 70.58 14.85
CA ASP A 202 -26.15 71.90 15.46
C ASP A 202 -27.44 72.14 16.25
N ASP A 203 -27.24 72.57 17.50
CA ASP A 203 -28.28 72.96 18.46
C ASP A 203 -29.24 74.00 17.87
N VAL A 204 -30.55 73.72 17.90
CA VAL A 204 -31.60 74.73 17.71
C VAL A 204 -32.40 74.87 19.01
N MET A 205 -32.21 76.00 19.70
CA MET A 205 -32.98 76.39 20.87
C MET A 205 -34.20 77.26 20.49
N GLU A 206 -35.34 76.83 21.04
CA GLU A 206 -36.53 77.55 21.55
C GLU A 206 -37.58 78.22 20.65
N GLY A 207 -38.84 77.87 20.95
CA GLY A 207 -40.06 78.62 20.65
C GLY A 207 -41.31 77.92 21.21
N GLU A 208 -41.95 78.51 22.22
CA GLU A 208 -43.14 78.04 22.95
C GLU A 208 -44.38 77.78 22.07
N GLY A 209 -45.20 76.79 22.45
CA GLY A 209 -46.54 76.57 21.89
C GLY A 209 -47.28 75.39 22.52
N ASP A 210 -48.24 75.70 23.40
CA ASP A 210 -49.22 74.84 24.05
C ASP A 210 -50.09 74.03 23.05
N GLY A 211 -50.43 72.78 23.39
CA GLY A 211 -51.30 71.92 22.57
C GLY A 211 -51.23 70.44 22.91
N THR A 212 -52.25 69.97 23.61
CA THR A 212 -52.49 68.62 24.11
C THR A 212 -52.66 67.51 23.05
N GLU A 213 -52.38 66.29 23.52
CA GLU A 213 -52.93 64.98 23.13
C GLU A 213 -52.42 64.25 21.87
N SER A 214 -51.70 63.15 22.13
CA SER A 214 -52.10 61.75 21.88
C SER A 214 -50.97 60.92 21.28
N THR A 215 -50.62 59.87 22.02
CA THR A 215 -49.65 58.82 21.71
C THR A 215 -50.19 57.88 20.64
N GLU A 216 -49.47 57.72 19.53
CA GLU A 216 -49.50 56.50 18.72
C GLU A 216 -48.06 56.15 18.30
N ASP A 217 -47.48 55.18 19.01
CA ASP A 217 -46.24 54.51 18.61
C ASP A 217 -46.54 53.60 17.41
N ASN A 218 -45.97 53.91 16.24
CA ASN A 218 -45.97 53.02 15.10
C ASN A 218 -44.58 52.38 14.95
N PHE A 219 -44.42 51.20 15.52
CA PHE A 219 -43.20 50.40 15.39
C PHE A 219 -43.39 49.40 14.24
N GLU A 220 -42.74 49.65 13.10
CA GLU A 220 -42.68 48.68 12.00
C GLU A 220 -41.52 47.71 12.25
N VAL A 221 -41.86 46.50 12.72
CA VAL A 221 -40.93 45.38 12.89
C VAL A 221 -40.73 44.70 11.53
N VAL A 222 -39.54 44.80 10.95
CA VAL A 222 -39.16 43.97 9.79
C VAL A 222 -38.64 42.61 10.31
N PRO A 223 -39.26 41.47 9.95
CA PRO A 223 -38.78 40.16 10.38
C PRO A 223 -37.55 39.72 9.57
N GLY A 224 -36.53 39.24 10.28
CA GLY A 224 -35.33 38.64 9.69
C GLY A 224 -35.63 37.33 8.98
N THR A 225 -35.03 37.12 7.82
CA THR A 225 -35.11 35.85 7.09
C THR A 225 -34.10 34.84 7.65
N GLU A 226 -34.67 33.72 8.06
CA GLU A 226 -34.09 32.53 8.68
C GLU A 226 -33.17 31.74 7.73
N SER A 227 -32.12 31.15 8.31
CA SER A 227 -31.18 30.21 7.72
C SER A 227 -31.89 28.92 7.28
N THR A 228 -31.76 28.52 6.01
CA THR A 228 -32.19 27.19 5.55
C THR A 228 -31.02 26.20 5.65
N GLU A 229 -31.04 25.38 6.69
CA GLU A 229 -30.33 24.11 6.79
C GLU A 229 -31.33 22.99 6.49
N THR A 230 -31.03 22.07 5.59
CA THR A 230 -31.86 20.87 5.38
C THR A 230 -30.96 19.64 5.31
N ALA A 231 -31.12 18.79 6.31
CA ALA A 231 -30.49 17.48 6.49
C ALA A 231 -31.26 16.37 5.72
N PRO A 232 -30.74 15.13 5.64
CA PRO A 232 -30.96 14.21 4.52
C PRO A 232 -32.17 13.27 4.66
N ALA A 233 -32.62 12.73 3.53
CA ALA A 233 -33.74 11.79 3.42
C ALA A 233 -33.32 10.32 3.65
N THR A 234 -34.13 9.64 4.46
CA THR A 234 -34.05 8.22 4.85
C THR A 234 -34.45 7.28 3.71
N HIS A 235 -33.69 6.18 3.59
CA HIS A 235 -33.94 5.02 2.73
C HIS A 235 -35.18 4.19 3.15
N GLU A 236 -36.03 3.81 2.20
CA GLU A 236 -36.83 2.58 2.27
C GLU A 236 -36.53 1.69 1.05
N HIS A 237 -36.11 0.46 1.34
CA HIS A 237 -35.90 -0.63 0.40
C HIS A 237 -37.24 -1.33 0.13
N GLN A 238 -37.64 -1.48 -1.14
CA GLN A 238 -38.55 -2.55 -1.52
C GLN A 238 -38.08 -3.27 -2.79
N GLN A 239 -37.92 -4.57 -2.60
CA GLN A 239 -37.45 -5.61 -3.51
C GLN A 239 -38.51 -5.98 -4.55
N LYS A 240 -38.11 -6.17 -5.82
CA LYS A 240 -38.70 -7.15 -6.74
C LYS A 240 -37.81 -7.44 -7.96
N GLU A 241 -37.14 -8.58 -7.88
CA GLU A 241 -37.00 -9.66 -8.88
C GLU A 241 -37.77 -9.47 -10.20
N VAL A 242 -37.11 -9.60 -11.37
CA VAL A 242 -37.45 -10.54 -12.46
C VAL A 242 -36.21 -10.75 -13.35
N VAL A 243 -35.98 -12.02 -13.66
CA VAL A 243 -34.97 -12.64 -14.52
C VAL A 243 -35.32 -12.48 -16.00
N GLU A 244 -34.31 -12.22 -16.85
CA GLU A 244 -34.16 -12.85 -18.18
C GLU A 244 -32.68 -13.14 -18.44
#